data_AF-A0A1J9Q306-F1
#
_entry.id   AF-A0A1J9Q306-F1
#
_cell.length_a   1.000
_cell.length_b   1.000
_cell.length_c   1.000
_cell.angle_alpha   90.00
_cell.angle_beta   90.00
_cell.angle_gamma   90.00
#
_symmetry.space_group_name_H-M   'P 1'
#
loop_
_entity.id
_entity.type
_entity.pdbx_description
1 polymer ?
#
loop_
_entity_poly.entity_id
_entity_poly.type
_entity_poly.pdbx_seq_one_letter_code
_entity_poly.pdbx_strand_id
1 'polypeptide(L)'
;MTSTYILIENKITEALDSISDIGKPNIKALARNYNLPYSRLLNRYNGQALDDRYLPPNRSMIFGAARFLLAQSYTDSTTPAPGLGEHWVKRFLKRHPEYNVRKQKTIDILRKQGSSTISYP
;
A
#
# COMPACT_ATOMS: atom_id res chain seq x y z
N MET A 1 -26.47 10.95 0.60
CA MET A 1 -25.65 10.60 1.78
C MET A 1 -24.30 10.11 1.29
N THR A 2 -23.33 11.00 1.06
CA THR A 2 -21.96 10.57 0.72
C THR A 2 -21.32 9.98 1.98
N SER A 3 -20.92 8.72 1.89
CA SER A 3 -20.26 8.03 3.01
C SER A 3 -19.02 8.80 3.43
N THR A 4 -18.79 8.95 4.73
CA THR A 4 -17.57 9.56 5.30
C THR A 4 -16.31 8.93 4.72
N TYR A 5 -16.36 7.64 4.36
CA TYR A 5 -15.32 6.93 3.64
C TYR A 5 -15.03 7.55 2.25
N ILE A 6 -16.06 7.82 1.46
CA ILE A 6 -15.91 8.37 0.09
C ILE A 6 -15.26 9.76 0.15
N LEU A 7 -15.66 10.58 1.13
CA LEU A 7 -15.06 11.90 1.34
C LEU A 7 -13.57 11.80 1.73
N ILE A 8 -13.20 10.80 2.53
CA ILE A 8 -11.81 10.57 2.92
C ILE A 8 -10.99 10.09 1.71
N GLU A 9 -11.51 9.16 0.91
CA GLU A 9 -10.82 8.66 -0.29
C GLU A 9 -10.62 9.76 -1.34
N ASN A 10 -11.61 10.63 -1.56
CA ASN A 10 -11.47 11.75 -2.49
C ASN A 10 -10.36 12.72 -2.05
N LYS A 11 -10.29 13.04 -0.76
CA LYS A 11 -9.22 13.88 -0.20
C LYS A 11 -7.85 13.22 -0.27
N ILE A 12 -7.78 11.91 -0.12
CA ILE A 12 -6.52 11.15 -0.29
C ILE A 12 -6.05 11.26 -1.74
N THR A 13 -6.95 11.09 -2.72
CA THR A 13 -6.63 11.23 -4.15
C THR A 13 -6.13 12.64 -4.46
N GLU A 14 -6.84 13.67 -4.01
CA GLU A 14 -6.44 15.08 -4.19
C GLU A 14 -5.08 15.39 -3.56
N ALA A 15 -4.83 14.91 -2.34
CA ALA A 15 -3.55 15.08 -1.68
C ALA A 15 -2.41 14.42 -2.46
N LEU A 16 -2.63 13.23 -3.02
CA LEU A 16 -1.61 12.51 -3.81
C LEU A 16 -1.35 13.19 -5.16
N ASP A 17 -2.38 13.73 -5.79
CA ASP A 17 -2.26 14.48 -7.04
C ASP A 17 -1.40 15.74 -6.85
N SER A 18 -1.59 16.47 -5.74
CA SER A 18 -0.79 17.67 -5.42
C SER A 18 0.72 17.43 -5.24
N ILE A 19 1.15 16.17 -5.08
CA ILE A 19 2.55 15.80 -4.86
C ILE A 19 3.12 14.91 -5.97
N SER A 20 2.40 14.73 -7.10
CA SER A 20 2.81 13.86 -8.22
C SER A 20 4.20 14.22 -8.76
N ASP A 21 4.51 15.51 -8.82
CA ASP A 21 5.73 16.03 -9.46
C ASP A 21 6.92 16.10 -8.49
N ILE A 22 6.68 15.85 -7.20
CA ILE A 22 7.70 15.96 -6.15
C ILE A 22 8.38 14.60 -5.98
N GLY A 23 9.66 14.50 -6.35
CA GLY A 23 10.40 13.23 -6.27
C GLY A 23 10.54 12.61 -4.86
N LYS A 24 10.46 13.41 -3.80
CA LYS A 24 10.44 12.93 -2.40
C LYS A 24 9.52 13.79 -1.53
N PRO A 25 8.21 13.55 -1.56
CA PRO A 25 7.24 14.40 -0.90
C PRO A 25 7.16 14.15 0.61
N ASN A 26 6.87 15.20 1.37
CA ASN A 26 6.70 15.13 2.83
C ASN A 26 5.27 14.72 3.20
N ILE A 27 5.02 13.40 3.20
CA ILE A 27 3.70 12.81 3.47
C ILE A 27 3.15 13.21 4.86
N LYS A 28 4.01 13.44 5.85
CA LYS A 28 3.59 13.80 7.21
C LYS A 28 3.03 15.22 7.27
N ALA A 29 3.66 16.16 6.57
CA ALA A 29 3.15 17.51 6.42
C ALA A 29 1.85 17.51 5.61
N LEU A 30 1.83 16.75 4.52
CA LEU A 30 0.65 16.61 3.65
C LEU A 30 -0.57 16.08 4.40
N ALA A 31 -0.40 15.03 5.22
CA ALA A 31 -1.48 14.48 6.05
C ALA A 31 -2.07 15.51 7.02
N ARG A 32 -1.25 16.39 7.58
CA ARG A 32 -1.72 17.47 8.47
C ARG A 32 -2.50 18.53 7.71
N ASN A 33 -1.99 18.95 6.55
CA ASN A 33 -2.61 19.99 5.73
C ASN A 33 -4.01 19.57 5.25
N TYR A 34 -4.15 18.32 4.81
CA TYR A 34 -5.43 17.78 4.32
C TYR A 34 -6.32 17.20 5.44
N ASN A 35 -5.86 17.25 6.70
CA ASN A 35 -6.52 16.66 7.87
C ASN A 35 -6.87 15.17 7.64
N LEU A 36 -5.88 14.39 7.20
CA LEU A 36 -6.00 12.98 6.87
C LEU A 36 -5.26 12.10 7.88
N PRO A 37 -5.73 10.86 8.11
CA PRO A 37 -4.99 9.88 8.89
C PRO A 37 -3.68 9.54 8.16
N TYR A 38 -2.55 9.96 8.75
CA TYR A 38 -1.20 9.81 8.19
C TYR A 38 -0.91 8.37 7.73
N SER A 39 -1.28 7.37 8.54
CA SER A 39 -1.08 5.96 8.21
C SER A 39 -1.78 5.55 6.92
N ARG A 40 -3.00 6.04 6.67
CA ARG A 40 -3.77 5.72 5.46
C ARG A 40 -3.17 6.39 4.22
N LEU A 41 -2.81 7.68 4.33
CA LEU A 41 -2.17 8.42 3.24
C LEU A 41 -0.81 7.79 2.85
N LEU A 42 -0.01 7.41 3.85
CA LEU A 42 1.27 6.73 3.63
C LEU A 42 1.09 5.37 2.95
N ASN A 43 0.13 4.56 3.42
CA ASN A 43 -0.17 3.26 2.80
C ASN A 43 -0.65 3.42 1.35
N ARG A 44 -1.45 4.45 1.06
CA ARG A 44 -1.92 4.72 -0.30
C ARG A 44 -0.80 5.18 -1.22
N TYR A 45 0.03 6.12 -0.78
CA TYR A 45 1.23 6.56 -1.51
C TYR A 45 2.16 5.39 -1.83
N ASN A 46 2.42 4.52 -0.85
CA ASN A 46 3.26 3.33 -1.06
C ASN A 46 2.60 2.30 -2.00
N GLY A 47 1.27 2.19 -1.99
CA GLY A 47 0.50 1.33 -2.89
C GLY A 47 0.51 1.82 -4.34
N GLN A 48 0.22 3.10 -4.58
CA GLN A 48 0.33 3.71 -5.91
C GLN A 48 1.75 3.58 -6.49
N ALA A 49 2.76 3.82 -5.65
CA ALA A 49 4.15 3.64 -6.06
C ALA A 49 4.49 2.21 -6.48
N LEU A 50 3.74 1.18 -6.05
CA LEU A 50 3.90 -0.17 -6.57
C LEU A 50 3.30 -0.31 -7.96
N ASP A 51 2.08 0.18 -8.15
CA ASP A 51 1.36 0.09 -9.42
C ASP A 51 2.11 0.86 -10.52
N ASP A 52 2.54 2.10 -10.24
CA ASP A 52 3.29 2.96 -11.17
C ASP A 52 4.65 2.36 -11.55
N ARG A 53 5.28 1.64 -10.62
CA ARG A 53 6.56 0.95 -10.86
C ARG A 53 6.36 -0.48 -11.37
N TYR A 54 5.12 -0.90 -11.62
CA TYR A 54 4.75 -2.27 -12.01
C TYR A 54 5.38 -3.32 -11.07
N LEU A 55 5.51 -3.00 -9.77
CA LEU A 55 6.15 -3.85 -8.79
C LEU A 55 5.10 -4.72 -8.10
N PRO A 56 5.26 -6.06 -8.11
CA PRO A 56 4.34 -6.92 -7.40
C PRO A 56 4.47 -6.74 -5.89
N PRO A 57 3.35 -6.84 -5.13
CA PRO A 57 3.39 -6.74 -3.68
C PRO A 57 4.19 -7.91 -3.08
N ASN A 58 5.03 -7.61 -2.08
CA ASN A 58 5.77 -8.65 -1.36
C ASN A 58 4.90 -9.29 -0.26
N ARG A 59 5.39 -10.39 0.33
CA ARG A 59 4.65 -11.13 1.38
C ARG A 59 4.34 -10.29 2.62
N SER A 60 5.23 -9.37 3.01
CA SER A 60 5.02 -8.50 4.17
C SER A 60 3.88 -7.52 3.92
N MET A 61 3.79 -6.98 2.70
CA MET A 61 2.71 -6.09 2.30
C MET A 61 1.36 -6.82 2.27
N ILE A 62 1.32 -8.04 1.74
CA ILE A 62 0.12 -8.90 1.77
C ILE A 62 -0.30 -9.20 3.22
N PHE A 63 0.67 -9.51 4.10
CA PHE A 63 0.40 -9.76 5.51
C PHE A 63 -0.18 -8.52 6.23
N GLY A 64 0.43 -7.35 6.00
CA GLY A 64 -0.03 -6.08 6.56
C GLY A 64 -1.44 -5.71 6.10
N ALA A 65 -1.72 -5.87 4.80
CA ALA A 65 -3.04 -5.65 4.24
C ALA A 65 -4.09 -6.61 4.83
N ALA A 66 -3.77 -7.90 4.94
CA ALA A 66 -4.66 -8.88 5.55
C ALA A 66 -4.95 -8.57 7.03
N ARG A 67 -3.94 -8.17 7.81
CA ARG A 67 -4.12 -7.74 9.20
C ARG A 67 -5.02 -6.51 9.32
N PHE A 68 -4.84 -5.54 8.43
CA PHE A 68 -5.65 -4.34 8.41
C PHE A 68 -7.12 -4.66 8.09
N LEU A 69 -7.38 -5.46 7.05
CA LEU A 69 -8.74 -5.87 6.68
C LEU A 69 -9.41 -6.72 7.76
N LEU A 70 -8.64 -7.60 8.41
CA LEU A 70 -9.14 -8.40 9.53
C LEU A 70 -9.52 -7.51 10.72
N ALA A 71 -8.67 -6.56 11.10
CA ALA A 71 -8.99 -5.59 12.16
C ALA A 71 -10.19 -4.71 11.82
N GLN A 72 -10.35 -4.34 10.55
CA GLN A 72 -11.46 -3.52 10.07
C GLN A 72 -12.79 -4.26 10.05
N SER A 73 -12.78 -5.56 9.77
CA SER A 73 -13.99 -6.41 9.70
C SER A 73 -14.37 -7.03 11.04
N TYR A 74 -13.51 -6.93 12.05
CA TYR A 74 -13.76 -7.45 13.38
C TYR A 74 -14.80 -6.58 14.11
N THR A 75 -16.00 -7.12 14.33
CA THR A 75 -17.13 -6.41 14.95
C THR A 75 -17.17 -6.52 16.47
N ASP A 76 -16.53 -7.52 17.06
CA ASP A 76 -16.53 -7.72 18.50
C ASP A 76 -15.57 -6.74 19.19
N SER A 77 -16.07 -5.99 20.17
CA SER A 77 -15.26 -5.03 20.94
C SER A 77 -14.61 -5.65 22.18
N THR A 78 -15.01 -6.88 22.55
CA THR A 78 -14.66 -7.51 23.83
C THR A 78 -13.37 -8.33 23.79
N THR A 79 -12.91 -8.75 22.62
CA THR A 79 -11.70 -9.56 22.45
C THR A 79 -10.77 -8.95 21.40
N PRO A 80 -9.44 -9.04 21.54
CA PRO A 80 -8.54 -8.58 20.50
C PRO A 80 -8.69 -9.47 19.25
N ALA A 81 -8.68 -8.85 18.07
CA ALA A 81 -8.78 -9.56 16.80
C ALA A 81 -7.70 -10.66 16.72
N PRO A 82 -8.05 -11.89 16.31
CA PRO A 82 -7.10 -12.99 16.24
C PRO A 82 -5.95 -12.63 15.30
N GLY A 83 -4.72 -12.78 15.78
CA GLY A 83 -3.53 -12.51 14.97
C GLY A 83 -3.44 -13.47 13.78
N LEU A 84 -3.01 -12.95 12.63
CA LEU A 84 -2.62 -13.80 11.50
C LEU A 84 -1.30 -14.51 11.84
N GLY A 85 -1.29 -15.83 11.76
CA GLY A 85 -0.09 -16.63 12.01
C GLY A 85 1.02 -16.35 10.99
N GLU A 86 2.27 -16.55 11.39
CA GLU A 86 3.47 -16.25 10.58
C GLU A 86 3.43 -16.88 9.18
N HIS A 87 2.92 -18.12 9.08
CA HIS A 87 2.85 -18.86 7.83
C HIS A 87 1.58 -18.61 7.00
N TRP A 88 0.71 -17.70 7.44
CA TRP A 88 -0.59 -17.49 6.80
C TRP A 88 -0.45 -17.09 5.33
N VAL A 89 0.41 -16.12 5.00
CA VAL A 89 0.60 -15.67 3.60
C VAL A 89 1.08 -16.81 2.71
N LYS A 90 1.99 -17.66 3.20
CA LYS A 90 2.49 -18.83 2.47
C LYS A 90 1.36 -19.83 2.21
N ARG A 91 0.50 -20.08 3.21
CA ARG A 91 -0.63 -21.01 3.08
C ARG A 91 -1.75 -20.44 2.20
N PHE A 92 -2.02 -19.14 2.31
CA PHE A 92 -2.96 -18.41 1.46
C PHE A 92 -2.55 -18.50 -0.02
N LEU A 93 -1.31 -18.14 -0.35
CA LEU A 93 -0.82 -18.25 -1.74
C LEU A 93 -0.77 -19.70 -2.25
N LYS A 94 -0.52 -20.69 -1.37
CA LYS A 94 -0.60 -22.10 -1.75
C LYS A 94 -2.04 -22.55 -2.06
N ARG A 95 -3.03 -21.97 -1.37
CA ARG A 95 -4.45 -22.27 -1.57
C ARG A 95 -5.02 -21.59 -2.82
N HIS A 96 -4.40 -20.50 -3.27
CA HIS A 96 -4.80 -19.70 -4.42
C HIS A 96 -3.75 -19.77 -5.55
N PRO A 97 -3.68 -20.91 -6.29
CA PRO A 97 -2.69 -21.12 -7.34
C PRO A 97 -2.88 -20.21 -8.56
N GLU A 98 -4.01 -19.51 -8.68
CA GLU A 98 -4.27 -18.48 -9.68
C GLU A 98 -3.28 -17.29 -9.60
N TYR A 99 -2.64 -17.09 -8.44
CA TYR A 99 -1.67 -16.01 -8.26
C TYR A 99 -0.27 -16.42 -8.72
N ASN A 100 0.34 -15.56 -9.54
CA ASN A 100 1.70 -15.75 -10.04
C ASN A 100 2.75 -15.33 -8.98
N VAL A 101 3.38 -16.31 -8.33
CA VAL A 101 4.41 -16.08 -7.31
C VAL A 101 5.80 -16.18 -7.94
N ARG A 102 6.56 -15.07 -7.96
CA ARG A 102 7.92 -15.04 -8.49
C ARG A 102 8.93 -14.61 -7.43
N LYS A 103 10.12 -15.20 -7.45
CA LYS A 103 11.28 -14.68 -6.70
C LYS A 103 11.84 -13.49 -7.47
N GLN A 104 11.83 -12.32 -6.84
CA GLN A 104 12.45 -11.13 -7.43
C GLN A 104 13.95 -11.14 -7.16
N LYS A 105 14.78 -11.03 -8.21
CA LYS A 105 16.24 -10.93 -8.05
C LYS A 105 16.63 -9.50 -7.72
N THR A 106 17.60 -9.31 -6.84
CA THR A 106 18.07 -7.99 -6.37
C THR A 106 18.54 -7.09 -7.52
N ILE A 107 19.19 -7.68 -8.54
CA ILE A 107 19.65 -6.96 -9.74
C ILE A 107 18.47 -6.42 -10.56
N ASP A 108 17.36 -7.15 -10.62
CA ASP A 108 16.18 -6.72 -11.39
C ASP A 108 15.42 -5.60 -10.66
N ILE A 109 15.51 -5.54 -9.32
CA ILE A 109 15.01 -4.41 -8.52
C ILE A 109 15.83 -3.15 -8.84
N LEU A 110 17.16 -3.27 -8.83
CA LEU A 110 18.07 -2.14 -9.07
C LEU A 110 17.98 -1.63 -10.51
N ARG A 111 17.91 -2.53 -11.52
CA ARG A 111 17.69 -2.14 -12.92
C ARG A 111 16.38 -1.40 -13.11
N LYS A 112 15.31 -1.85 -12.46
CA LYS A 112 14.00 -1.21 -12.55
C LYS A 112 13.93 0.14 -11.84
N GLN A 113 14.70 0.34 -10.77
CA GLN A 113 14.87 1.63 -10.10
C GLN A 113 15.74 2.60 -10.92
N GLY A 114 16.73 2.11 -11.66
CA GLY A 114 17.62 2.92 -12.51
C GLY A 114 17.03 3.35 -13.85
N SER A 115 16.03 2.64 -14.38
CA SER A 115 15.35 3.06 -15.63
C SER A 115 14.47 4.31 -15.47
N SER A 116 14.17 4.74 -14.24
CA SER A 116 13.39 5.96 -13.96
C SER A 116 14.18 7.27 -14.13
N THR A 117 15.49 7.20 -14.40
CA THR A 117 16.40 8.37 -14.44
C THR A 117 16.91 8.76 -15.82
N ILE A 118 16.44 8.15 -16.92
CA ILE A 118 16.88 8.53 -18.27
C ILE A 118 15.87 9.51 -18.87
N SER A 119 16.06 10.81 -18.56
CA SER A 119 15.58 11.90 -19.40
C SER A 119 16.50 11.99 -20.62
N TYR A 120 15.95 11.90 -21.82
CA TYR A 120 16.69 12.26 -23.03
C TYR A 120 16.89 13.80 -23.06
N PRO A 121 18.00 14.28 -23.63
CA PRO A 121 18.30 15.71 -23.75
C PRO A 121 17.33 16.45 -24.68
#